data_AF-A0A2G3K0B6-F1
#
_entry.id   AF-A0A2G3K0B6-F1
#
_cell.length_a   1.000
_cell.length_b   1.000
_cell.length_c   1.000
_cell.angle_alpha   90.00
_cell.angle_beta   90.00
_cell.angle_gamma   90.00
#
_symmetry.space_group_name_H-M   'P 1'
#
loop_
_entity.id
_entity.type
_entity.pdbx_description
1 polymer ?
#
loop_
_entity_poly.entity_id
_entity_poly.type
_entity_poly.pdbx_seq_one_letter_code
_entity_poly.pdbx_strand_id
1 'polypeptide(L)'
;MERTTCPKCGYTRQPSDTAPTTECPRCGIVFAKYRQHLVDHAAGRRPTHVTDDEADNVDGLVAQLAVRLFSTPQQANSTTLAGECLLAAALVVWGMYFISCDWRSGEAGMSFLHNVNLAFHEFGHLLFRPFGEWMMYLGGSLFQCMVPLLLGIVFVWREAKPYSAAVCLWWIGQNLIDVAPYIGDARAMDLPLIGEWNEEMIEARAFRHDWHNLLEPLGMLSWDHRLAALAHWLGAAFILLAWLWMAWWLWQSWQLVRQQSAQS
;
A
#
# COMPACT_ATOMS: atom_id res chain seq x y z
N MET A 1 -29.12 -34.66 -35.90
CA MET A 1 -29.36 -34.28 -37.30
C MET A 1 -28.76 -32.91 -37.51
N GLU A 2 -27.62 -32.82 -38.19
CA GLU A 2 -26.98 -31.55 -38.54
C GLU A 2 -27.91 -30.75 -39.44
N ARG A 3 -28.37 -29.58 -38.96
CA ARG A 3 -29.16 -28.68 -39.79
C ARG A 3 -28.21 -28.04 -40.82
N THR A 4 -28.40 -28.35 -42.09
CA THR A 4 -27.64 -27.77 -43.21
C THR A 4 -28.01 -26.30 -43.47
N THR A 5 -29.10 -25.80 -42.87
CA THR A 5 -29.62 -24.44 -43.04
C THR A 5 -29.52 -23.62 -41.76
N CYS A 6 -28.97 -22.41 -41.87
CA CYS A 6 -28.78 -21.48 -40.77
C CYS A 6 -30.12 -20.91 -40.24
N PRO A 7 -30.42 -20.98 -38.94
CA PRO A 7 -31.68 -20.52 -38.37
C PRO A 7 -31.80 -18.99 -38.25
N LYS A 8 -30.71 -18.22 -38.43
CA LYS A 8 -30.75 -16.74 -38.40
C LYS A 8 -30.98 -16.13 -39.78
N CYS A 9 -30.30 -16.65 -40.80
CA CYS A 9 -30.30 -16.04 -42.14
C CYS A 9 -30.81 -16.95 -43.26
N GLY A 10 -31.21 -18.19 -42.95
CA GLY A 10 -31.75 -19.14 -43.91
C GLY A 10 -30.73 -19.69 -44.92
N TYR A 11 -29.44 -19.42 -44.77
CA TYR A 11 -28.42 -19.90 -45.70
C TYR A 11 -28.17 -21.40 -45.55
N THR A 12 -28.16 -22.13 -46.68
CA THR A 12 -27.79 -23.54 -46.75
C THR A 12 -26.33 -23.67 -47.19
N ARG A 13 -25.54 -24.36 -46.39
CA ARG A 13 -24.10 -24.52 -46.60
C ARG A 13 -23.80 -25.26 -47.90
N GLN A 14 -22.86 -24.71 -48.67
CA GLN A 14 -22.37 -25.30 -49.91
C GLN A 14 -21.06 -26.07 -49.66
N PRO A 15 -20.72 -27.09 -50.47
CA PRO A 15 -19.46 -27.82 -50.35
C PRO A 15 -18.20 -26.96 -50.49
N SER A 16 -18.33 -25.79 -51.13
CA SER A 16 -17.24 -24.81 -51.32
C SER A 16 -17.01 -23.89 -50.12
N ASP A 17 -17.83 -23.95 -49.08
CA ASP A 17 -17.72 -23.05 -47.92
C ASP A 17 -16.60 -23.47 -46.98
N THR A 18 -15.69 -22.52 -46.68
CA THR A 18 -14.47 -22.77 -45.88
C THR A 18 -14.64 -22.56 -44.38
N ALA A 19 -15.74 -21.95 -43.92
CA ALA A 19 -15.96 -21.67 -42.50
C ALA A 19 -16.15 -22.97 -41.69
N PRO A 20 -15.71 -23.06 -40.43
CA PRO A 20 -15.95 -24.22 -39.55
C PRO A 20 -17.44 -24.61 -39.44
N THR A 21 -17.75 -25.90 -39.26
CA THR A 21 -19.15 -26.40 -39.17
C THR A 21 -19.94 -25.82 -38.00
N THR A 22 -19.24 -25.25 -37.01
CA THR A 22 -19.81 -24.62 -35.82
C THR A 22 -20.37 -23.21 -36.06
N GLU A 23 -20.10 -22.63 -37.23
CA GLU A 23 -20.55 -21.29 -37.60
C GLU A 23 -21.20 -21.20 -38.99
N CYS A 24 -21.97 -20.14 -39.22
CA CYS A 24 -22.56 -19.86 -40.51
C CYS A 24 -21.59 -19.07 -41.39
N PRO A 25 -21.22 -19.56 -42.59
CA PRO A 25 -20.28 -18.87 -43.48
C PRO A 25 -20.83 -17.53 -44.02
N ARG A 26 -22.16 -17.34 -44.03
CA ARG A 26 -22.79 -16.12 -44.55
C ARG A 26 -22.94 -15.01 -43.51
N CYS A 27 -23.43 -15.33 -42.31
CA CYS A 27 -23.76 -14.32 -41.30
C CYS A 27 -22.94 -14.43 -40.01
N GLY A 28 -21.97 -15.35 -39.97
CA GLY A 28 -20.99 -15.47 -38.90
C GLY A 28 -21.54 -15.91 -37.55
N ILE A 29 -22.79 -16.41 -37.47
CA ILE A 29 -23.29 -16.88 -36.17
C ILE A 29 -22.64 -18.19 -35.79
N VAL A 30 -22.24 -18.28 -34.52
CA VAL A 30 -21.87 -19.54 -33.89
C VAL A 30 -23.15 -20.23 -33.40
N PHE A 31 -23.45 -21.43 -33.91
CA PHE A 31 -24.73 -22.08 -33.67
C PHE A 31 -24.99 -22.40 -32.20
N ALA A 32 -23.94 -22.73 -31.44
CA ALA A 32 -24.04 -22.98 -30.00
C ALA A 32 -24.49 -21.72 -29.24
N LYS A 33 -23.85 -20.57 -29.49
CA LYS A 33 -24.19 -19.29 -28.88
C LYS A 33 -25.59 -18.82 -29.30
N TYR A 34 -25.94 -18.99 -30.57
CA TYR A 34 -27.27 -18.61 -31.07
C TYR A 34 -28.39 -19.47 -30.46
N ARG A 35 -28.15 -20.77 -30.26
CA ARG A 35 -29.10 -21.65 -29.57
C ARG A 35 -29.31 -21.21 -28.13
N GLN A 36 -28.23 -20.89 -27.42
CA GLN A 36 -28.32 -20.38 -26.05
C GLN A 36 -29.10 -19.07 -25.99
N HIS A 37 -28.81 -18.13 -26.91
CA HIS A 37 -29.54 -16.88 -27.02
C HIS A 37 -31.05 -17.08 -27.26
N LEU A 38 -31.45 -18.03 -28.10
CA LEU A 38 -32.87 -18.37 -28.30
C LEU A 38 -33.51 -18.96 -27.03
N VAL A 39 -32.79 -19.79 -26.27
CA VAL A 39 -33.26 -20.34 -24.99
C VAL A 39 -33.44 -19.22 -23.96
N ASP A 40 -32.47 -18.31 -23.85
CA ASP A 40 -32.53 -17.19 -22.91
C ASP A 40 -33.65 -16.20 -23.28
N HIS A 41 -33.85 -15.93 -24.58
CA HIS A 41 -34.97 -15.11 -25.07
C HIS A 41 -36.33 -15.76 -24.80
N ALA A 42 -36.45 -17.08 -25.02
CA ALA A 42 -37.68 -17.81 -24.73
C ALA A 42 -37.97 -17.89 -23.22
N ALA A 43 -36.93 -17.90 -22.39
CA ALA A 43 -37.03 -17.84 -20.94
C ALA A 43 -37.23 -16.42 -20.38
N GLY A 44 -37.34 -15.40 -21.24
CA GLY A 44 -37.54 -14.00 -20.83
C GLY A 44 -36.32 -13.38 -20.11
N ARG A 45 -35.14 -13.99 -20.19
CA ARG A 45 -33.91 -13.42 -19.63
C ARG A 45 -33.42 -12.30 -20.55
N ARG A 46 -33.50 -11.05 -20.07
CA ARG A 46 -32.87 -9.92 -20.77
C ARG A 46 -31.34 -10.08 -20.73
N PRO A 47 -30.63 -9.82 -21.84
CA PRO A 47 -29.18 -9.68 -21.79
C PRO A 47 -28.87 -8.51 -20.86
N THR A 48 -28.09 -8.77 -19.82
CA THR A 48 -27.55 -7.71 -18.96
C THR A 48 -26.67 -6.81 -19.82
N HIS A 49 -27.10 -5.57 -20.01
CA HIS A 49 -26.22 -4.53 -20.52
C HIS A 49 -25.11 -4.33 -19.48
N VAL A 50 -23.88 -4.61 -19.90
CA VAL A 50 -22.66 -4.40 -19.12
C VAL A 50 -22.42 -2.89 -19.03
N THR A 51 -23.02 -2.24 -18.04
CA THR A 51 -22.65 -0.86 -17.64
C THR A 51 -22.71 -0.61 -16.12
N ASP A 52 -22.99 -1.63 -15.30
CA ASP A 52 -23.08 -1.47 -13.83
C ASP A 52 -21.87 -2.06 -13.07
N ASP A 53 -20.89 -2.65 -13.76
CA ASP A 53 -19.78 -3.41 -13.15
C ASP A 53 -18.70 -2.57 -12.41
N GLU A 54 -18.57 -1.27 -12.68
CA GLU A 54 -17.50 -0.46 -12.08
C GLU A 54 -17.79 0.00 -10.64
N ALA A 55 -19.05 0.31 -10.32
CA ALA A 55 -19.44 0.71 -8.97
C ALA A 55 -19.46 -0.49 -8.00
N ASP A 56 -20.02 -1.62 -8.45
CA ASP A 56 -20.07 -2.87 -7.68
C ASP A 56 -18.67 -3.44 -7.37
N ASN A 57 -17.67 -3.18 -8.23
CA ASN A 57 -16.30 -3.64 -8.04
C ASN A 57 -15.53 -2.81 -7.00
N VAL A 58 -15.72 -1.49 -6.96
CA VAL A 58 -15.11 -0.63 -5.93
C VAL A 58 -15.70 -0.96 -4.56
N ASP A 59 -17.02 -1.11 -4.48
CA ASP A 59 -17.69 -1.52 -3.24
C ASP A 59 -17.23 -2.91 -2.78
N GLY A 60 -17.06 -3.84 -3.72
CA GLY A 60 -16.50 -5.16 -3.45
C GLY A 60 -15.05 -5.14 -2.95
N LEU A 61 -14.20 -4.26 -3.50
CA LEU A 61 -12.81 -4.11 -3.08
C LEU A 61 -12.71 -3.47 -1.69
N VAL A 62 -13.48 -2.42 -1.44
CA VAL A 62 -13.53 -1.73 -0.14
C VAL A 62 -14.05 -2.68 0.94
N ALA A 63 -15.09 -3.46 0.65
CA ALA A 63 -15.60 -4.47 1.57
C ALA A 63 -14.54 -5.56 1.87
N GLN A 64 -13.83 -6.05 0.85
CA GLN A 64 -12.75 -7.03 1.04
C GLN A 64 -11.61 -6.47 1.89
N LEU A 65 -11.19 -5.24 1.62
CA LEU A 65 -10.18 -4.53 2.41
C LEU A 65 -10.63 -4.38 3.87
N ALA A 66 -11.86 -3.93 4.11
CA ALA A 66 -12.39 -3.75 5.45
C ALA A 66 -12.41 -5.07 6.23
N VAL A 67 -12.86 -6.17 5.61
CA VAL A 67 -12.85 -7.50 6.23
C VAL A 67 -11.44 -7.95 6.61
N ARG A 68 -10.43 -7.64 5.78
CA ARG A 68 -9.03 -8.02 6.04
C ARG A 68 -8.35 -7.15 7.09
N LEU A 69 -8.61 -5.85 7.07
CA LEU A 69 -8.05 -4.90 8.04
C LEU A 69 -8.68 -5.06 9.42
N PHE A 70 -9.95 -5.43 9.48
CA PHE A 70 -10.73 -5.55 10.70
C PHE A 70 -11.19 -6.98 10.97
N SER A 71 -10.45 -7.99 10.52
CA SER A 71 -10.67 -9.38 10.92
C SER A 71 -10.43 -9.51 12.43
N THR A 72 -11.35 -10.16 13.15
CA THR A 72 -11.20 -10.41 14.59
C THR A 72 -10.34 -11.64 14.87
N PRO A 73 -9.62 -11.70 16.01
CA PRO A 73 -8.90 -12.90 16.41
C PRO A 73 -9.87 -14.09 16.55
N GLN A 74 -9.49 -15.25 16.01
CA GLN A 74 -10.32 -16.47 16.10
C GLN A 74 -9.97 -17.31 17.34
N GLN A 75 -8.74 -17.20 17.81
CA GLN A 75 -8.24 -17.81 19.04
C GLN A 75 -7.31 -16.80 19.70
N ALA A 76 -7.48 -16.59 21.00
CA ALA A 76 -6.60 -15.73 21.78
C ALA A 76 -6.19 -16.47 23.05
N ASN A 77 -4.90 -16.41 23.38
CA ASN A 77 -4.39 -16.89 24.65
C ASN A 77 -4.00 -15.67 25.52
N SER A 78 -3.97 -15.84 26.83
CA SER A 78 -3.62 -14.73 27.73
C SER A 78 -2.18 -14.26 27.56
N THR A 79 -1.28 -15.14 27.09
CA THR A 79 0.15 -14.84 26.90
C THR A 79 0.40 -13.97 25.67
N THR A 80 -0.20 -14.27 24.52
CA THR A 80 -0.12 -13.43 23.31
C THR A 80 -0.79 -12.09 23.58
N LEU A 81 -1.96 -12.05 24.22
CA LEU A 81 -2.60 -10.79 24.60
C LEU A 81 -1.68 -9.93 25.49
N ALA A 82 -1.04 -10.52 26.49
CA ALA A 82 -0.08 -9.81 27.34
C ALA A 82 1.12 -9.28 26.52
N GLY A 83 1.66 -10.08 25.61
CA GLY A 83 2.74 -9.65 24.71
C GLY A 83 2.34 -8.51 23.78
N GLU A 84 1.14 -8.57 23.19
CA GLU A 84 0.60 -7.50 22.36
C GLU A 84 0.40 -6.22 23.19
N CYS A 85 -0.18 -6.30 24.39
CA CYS A 85 -0.31 -5.15 25.30
C CYS A 85 1.04 -4.51 25.63
N LEU A 86 2.06 -5.33 25.93
CA LEU A 86 3.42 -4.84 26.21
C LEU A 86 4.02 -4.12 25.00
N LEU A 87 3.88 -4.70 23.80
CA LEU A 87 4.35 -4.09 22.57
C LEU A 87 3.61 -2.77 22.28
N ALA A 88 2.28 -2.75 22.40
CA ALA A 88 1.48 -1.54 22.20
C ALA A 88 1.89 -0.43 23.18
N ALA A 89 2.10 -0.75 24.46
CA ALA A 89 2.57 0.20 25.46
C ALA A 89 3.95 0.78 25.09
N ALA A 90 4.88 -0.07 24.64
CA ALA A 90 6.19 0.39 24.17
C ALA A 90 6.08 1.33 22.95
N LEU A 91 5.25 0.98 21.95
CA LEU A 91 5.02 1.81 20.76
C LEU A 91 4.24 3.10 21.06
N VAL A 92 3.41 3.12 22.09
CA VAL A 92 2.77 4.36 22.57
C VAL A 92 3.81 5.29 23.18
N VAL A 93 4.64 4.80 24.11
CA VAL A 93 5.71 5.59 24.72
C VAL A 93 6.68 6.11 23.66
N TRP A 94 7.10 5.24 22.76
CA TRP A 94 8.06 5.59 21.72
C TRP A 94 7.47 6.54 20.67
N GLY A 95 6.20 6.33 20.27
CA GLY A 95 5.54 7.23 19.35
C GLY A 95 5.25 8.61 19.95
N MET A 96 4.96 8.69 21.26
CA MET A 96 4.85 9.99 21.96
C MET A 96 6.17 10.76 21.90
N TYR A 97 7.31 10.07 22.11
CA TYR A 97 8.64 10.67 21.94
C TYR A 97 8.79 11.25 20.53
N PHE A 98 8.54 10.47 19.47
CA PHE A 98 8.68 10.94 18.09
C PHE A 98 7.74 12.10 17.73
N ILE A 99 6.47 12.04 18.14
CA ILE A 99 5.50 13.12 17.90
C ILE A 99 5.97 14.42 18.58
N SER A 100 6.60 14.31 19.75
CA SER A 100 7.08 15.46 20.52
C SER A 100 8.38 16.09 20.00
N CYS A 101 9.15 15.38 19.17
CA CYS A 101 10.37 15.93 18.57
C CYS A 101 10.06 17.14 17.69
N ASP A 102 10.92 18.16 17.72
CA ASP A 102 10.87 19.21 16.72
C ASP A 102 11.64 18.76 15.48
N TRP A 103 10.98 18.73 14.32
CA TRP A 103 11.64 18.38 13.07
C TRP A 103 12.80 19.34 12.74
N ARG A 104 12.81 20.55 13.30
CA ARG A 104 13.89 21.54 13.08
C ARG A 104 15.19 21.19 13.80
N SER A 105 15.15 20.40 14.88
CA SER A 105 16.33 20.06 15.67
C SER A 105 16.97 18.73 15.27
N GLY A 106 16.30 17.93 14.44
CA GLY A 106 16.80 16.61 14.05
C GLY A 106 16.77 15.57 15.17
N GLU A 107 16.12 15.85 16.30
CA GLU A 107 16.09 14.99 17.49
C GLU A 107 15.61 13.56 17.21
N ALA A 108 14.65 13.40 16.28
CA ALA A 108 14.14 12.09 15.90
C ALA A 108 15.25 11.15 15.39
N GLY A 109 16.27 11.70 14.73
CA GLY A 109 17.43 10.99 14.20
C GLY A 109 18.36 10.41 15.28
N MET A 110 18.21 10.82 16.53
CA MET A 110 18.99 10.26 17.66
C MET A 110 18.49 8.87 18.09
N SER A 111 17.31 8.45 17.63
CA SER A 111 16.78 7.13 17.91
C SER A 111 17.55 6.06 17.14
N PHE A 112 17.79 4.90 17.73
CA PHE A 112 18.45 3.80 17.01
C PHE A 112 17.66 3.34 15.77
N LEU A 113 16.34 3.58 15.74
CA LEU A 113 15.49 3.26 14.60
C LEU A 113 15.85 4.07 13.36
N HIS A 114 16.38 5.29 13.54
CA HIS A 114 16.93 6.09 12.44
C HIS A 114 17.99 5.32 11.67
N ASN A 115 18.93 4.65 12.35
CA ASN A 115 19.98 3.87 11.69
C ASN A 115 19.41 2.70 10.86
N VAL A 116 18.30 2.11 11.32
CA VAL A 116 17.62 1.04 10.58
C VAL A 116 16.94 1.60 9.32
N ASN A 117 16.23 2.72 9.45
CA ASN A 117 15.59 3.39 8.32
C ASN A 117 16.62 3.90 7.32
N LEU A 118 17.72 4.48 7.81
CA LEU A 118 18.83 4.98 7.00
C LEU A 118 19.43 3.88 6.12
N ALA A 119 19.60 2.66 6.64
CA ALA A 119 20.08 1.54 5.82
C ALA A 119 19.12 1.24 4.64
N PHE A 120 17.80 1.34 4.85
CA PHE A 120 16.83 1.24 3.77
C PHE A 120 16.87 2.45 2.84
N HIS A 121 17.01 3.67 3.39
CA HIS A 121 17.16 4.89 2.60
C HIS A 121 18.33 4.78 1.61
N GLU A 122 19.52 4.40 2.08
CA GLU A 122 20.69 4.24 1.21
C GLU A 122 20.49 3.17 0.13
N PHE A 123 19.87 2.04 0.50
CA PHE A 123 19.54 1.02 -0.48
C PHE A 123 18.50 1.51 -1.50
N GLY A 124 17.59 2.39 -1.09
CA GLY A 124 16.61 3.03 -1.95
C GLY A 124 17.25 3.76 -3.13
N HIS A 125 18.32 4.52 -2.89
CA HIS A 125 19.07 5.16 -3.99
C HIS A 125 19.56 4.14 -5.01
N LEU A 126 20.16 3.05 -4.55
CA LEU A 126 20.67 1.98 -5.43
C LEU A 126 19.55 1.30 -6.21
N LEU A 127 18.44 1.00 -5.55
CA LEU A 127 17.28 0.34 -6.14
C LEU A 127 16.63 1.22 -7.23
N PHE A 128 16.54 2.52 -6.98
CA PHE A 128 15.85 3.45 -7.86
C PHE A 128 16.74 4.13 -8.91
N ARG A 129 18.06 3.96 -8.83
CA ARG A 129 19.03 4.46 -9.82
C ARG A 129 18.70 4.16 -11.29
N PRO A 130 18.19 2.97 -11.67
CA PRO A 130 17.84 2.69 -13.06
C PRO A 130 16.70 3.56 -13.63
N PHE A 131 15.92 4.23 -12.77
CA PHE A 131 14.78 5.07 -13.17
C PHE A 131 15.15 6.55 -13.33
N GLY A 132 16.46 6.87 -13.33
CA GLY A 132 16.97 8.22 -13.50
C GLY A 132 17.29 8.93 -12.18
N GLU A 133 17.99 10.05 -12.29
CA GLU A 133 18.58 10.77 -11.15
C GLU A 133 17.53 11.31 -10.18
N TRP A 134 16.46 11.93 -10.67
CA TRP A 134 15.38 12.42 -9.80
C TRP A 134 14.75 11.28 -8.98
N MET A 135 14.53 10.13 -9.61
CA MET A 135 13.99 8.96 -8.93
C MET A 135 15.01 8.31 -7.99
N MET A 136 16.30 8.38 -8.30
CA MET A 136 17.37 7.97 -7.40
C MET A 136 17.31 8.77 -6.10
N TYR A 137 17.28 10.12 -6.15
CA TYR A 137 17.20 10.98 -4.96
C TYR A 137 15.90 10.73 -4.17
N LEU A 138 14.75 10.65 -4.85
CA LEU A 138 13.48 10.30 -4.19
C LEU A 138 13.52 8.91 -3.57
N GLY A 139 14.22 8.00 -4.23
CA GLY A 139 14.26 6.58 -3.94
C GLY A 139 14.68 6.25 -2.52
N GLY A 140 15.54 7.05 -1.91
CA GLY A 140 15.93 6.84 -0.51
C GLY A 140 14.75 7.01 0.44
N SER A 141 14.19 8.21 0.50
CA SER A 141 13.05 8.53 1.37
C SER A 141 11.79 7.73 1.02
N LEU A 142 11.60 7.40 -0.26
CA LEU A 142 10.51 6.56 -0.72
C LEU A 142 10.68 5.13 -0.22
N PHE A 143 11.85 4.52 -0.40
CA PHE A 143 12.05 3.11 -0.07
C PHE A 143 11.97 2.85 1.43
N GLN A 144 12.52 3.73 2.27
CA GLN A 144 12.39 3.58 3.72
C GLN A 144 10.91 3.54 4.18
N CYS A 145 10.01 4.30 3.52
CA CYS A 145 8.57 4.26 3.78
C CYS A 145 7.89 3.03 3.14
N MET A 146 8.37 2.59 1.98
CA MET A 146 7.83 1.42 1.28
C MET A 146 8.06 0.13 2.05
N VAL A 147 9.18 -0.03 2.76
CA VAL A 147 9.49 -1.26 3.52
C VAL A 147 8.37 -1.62 4.50
N PRO A 148 8.00 -0.77 5.48
CA PRO A 148 6.91 -1.09 6.39
C PRO A 148 5.56 -1.16 5.67
N LEU A 149 5.32 -0.39 4.60
CA LEU A 149 4.10 -0.49 3.80
C LEU A 149 3.94 -1.87 3.16
N LEU A 150 4.97 -2.38 2.50
CA LEU A 150 4.97 -3.70 1.85
C LEU A 150 4.81 -4.82 2.87
N LEU A 151 5.47 -4.72 4.03
CA LEU A 151 5.28 -5.65 5.13
C LEU A 151 3.84 -5.62 5.66
N GLY A 152 3.26 -4.43 5.82
CA GLY A 152 1.86 -4.25 6.21
C GLY A 152 0.90 -4.90 5.22
N ILE A 153 1.13 -4.72 3.92
CA ILE A 153 0.36 -5.39 2.85
C ILE A 153 0.46 -6.91 2.99
N VAL A 154 1.67 -7.46 3.20
CA VAL A 154 1.85 -8.90 3.41
C VAL A 154 1.07 -9.38 4.64
N PHE A 155 1.13 -8.64 5.75
CA PHE A 155 0.41 -9.00 6.98
C PHE A 155 -1.11 -9.00 6.80
N VAL A 156 -1.67 -8.06 6.05
CA VAL A 156 -3.11 -8.00 5.77
C VAL A 156 -3.55 -9.10 4.80
N TRP A 157 -2.85 -9.25 3.69
CA TRP A 157 -3.34 -10.06 2.57
C TRP A 157 -2.91 -11.52 2.61
N ARG A 158 -1.69 -11.81 3.08
CA ARG A 158 -1.14 -13.16 3.12
C ARG A 158 -1.26 -13.80 4.49
N GLU A 159 -0.94 -13.05 5.54
CA GLU A 159 -0.86 -13.59 6.91
C GLU A 159 -2.15 -13.44 7.71
N ALA A 160 -3.07 -12.58 7.29
CA ALA A 160 -4.28 -12.21 8.05
C ALA A 160 -3.97 -11.78 9.50
N LYS A 161 -2.92 -10.97 9.68
CA LYS A 161 -2.43 -10.44 10.97
C LYS A 161 -2.61 -8.92 11.03
N PRO A 162 -3.82 -8.39 11.29
CA PRO A 162 -4.08 -6.95 11.28
C PRO A 162 -3.31 -6.22 12.39
N TYR A 163 -3.04 -6.85 13.54
CA TYR A 163 -2.21 -6.24 14.58
C TYR A 163 -0.78 -5.94 14.11
N SER A 164 -0.15 -6.90 13.41
CA SER A 164 1.18 -6.70 12.80
C SER A 164 1.14 -5.61 11.72
N ALA A 165 0.06 -5.52 10.96
CA ALA A 165 -0.13 -4.44 9.99
C ALA A 165 -0.28 -3.05 10.66
N ALA A 166 -0.93 -2.96 11.83
CA ALA A 166 -0.98 -1.73 12.62
C ALA A 166 0.40 -1.31 13.13
N VAL A 167 1.25 -2.26 13.54
CA VAL A 167 2.67 -1.98 13.88
C VAL A 167 3.43 -1.44 12.66
N CYS A 168 3.21 -2.01 11.47
CA CYS A 168 3.77 -1.46 10.24
C CYS A 168 3.28 -0.05 9.94
N LEU A 169 1.99 0.26 10.15
CA LEU A 169 1.46 1.61 10.00
C LEU A 169 2.13 2.61 10.95
N TRP A 170 2.37 2.20 12.19
CA TRP A 170 3.14 2.99 13.15
C TRP A 170 4.55 3.28 12.63
N TRP A 171 5.21 2.28 12.04
CA TRP A 171 6.57 2.43 11.50
C TRP A 171 6.60 3.32 10.24
N ILE A 172 5.58 3.29 9.38
CA ILE A 172 5.43 4.29 8.30
C ILE A 172 5.35 5.69 8.90
N GLY A 173 4.54 5.89 9.94
CA GLY A 173 4.41 7.17 10.61
C GLY A 173 5.74 7.66 11.20
N GLN A 174 6.51 6.77 11.80
CA GLN A 174 7.84 7.08 12.30
C GLN A 174 8.82 7.45 11.17
N ASN A 175 8.83 6.74 10.03
CA ASN A 175 9.68 7.09 8.87
C ASN A 175 9.40 8.52 8.35
N LEU A 176 8.12 8.92 8.33
CA LEU A 176 7.74 10.28 7.91
C LEU A 176 8.22 11.37 8.88
N ILE A 177 8.21 11.10 10.19
CA ILE A 177 8.81 11.99 11.18
C ILE A 177 10.34 12.01 11.05
N ASP A 178 10.96 10.84 10.85
CA ASP A 178 12.41 10.66 10.73
C ASP A 178 13.00 11.43 9.55
N VAL A 179 12.29 11.46 8.41
CA VAL A 179 12.72 12.19 7.21
C VAL A 179 12.42 13.69 7.26
N ALA A 180 11.52 14.14 8.14
CA ALA A 180 11.10 15.54 8.18
C ALA A 180 12.26 16.53 8.38
N PRO A 181 13.21 16.32 9.31
CA PRO A 181 14.41 17.16 9.43
C PRO A 181 15.20 17.24 8.12
N TYR A 182 15.37 16.11 7.44
CA TYR A 182 16.11 16.03 6.19
C TYR A 182 15.41 16.75 5.02
N ILE A 183 14.07 16.70 4.97
CA ILE A 183 13.29 17.55 4.05
C ILE A 183 13.53 19.03 4.37
N GLY A 184 13.47 19.39 5.65
CA GLY A 184 13.60 20.77 6.12
C GLY A 184 14.98 21.37 5.88
N ASP A 185 15.99 20.51 5.78
CA ASP A 185 17.38 20.88 5.52
C ASP A 185 17.70 21.12 4.04
N ALA A 186 16.76 20.94 3.12
CA ALA A 186 17.02 21.00 1.67
C ALA A 186 17.68 22.31 1.18
N ARG A 187 17.47 23.45 1.86
CA ARG A 187 18.17 24.71 1.55
C ARG A 187 19.41 24.95 2.39
N ALA A 188 19.37 24.61 3.68
CA ALA A 188 20.46 24.90 4.60
C ALA A 188 21.62 23.92 4.38
N MET A 189 21.28 22.65 4.20
CA MET A 189 22.21 21.53 4.03
C MET A 189 23.21 21.47 5.18
N ASP A 190 22.72 21.68 6.40
CA ASP A 190 23.51 21.67 7.62
C ASP A 190 23.65 20.25 8.21
N LEU A 191 22.75 19.31 7.84
CA LEU A 191 22.78 17.94 8.34
C LEU A 191 23.93 17.16 7.68
N PRO A 192 24.83 16.54 8.48
CA PRO A 192 25.85 15.63 7.97
C PRO A 192 25.24 14.49 7.14
N LEU A 193 25.82 14.21 5.98
CA LEU A 193 25.36 13.10 5.14
C LEU A 193 26.19 11.86 5.42
N ILE A 194 25.58 10.69 5.22
CA ILE A 194 26.34 9.44 5.28
C ILE A 194 27.38 9.44 4.15
N GLY A 195 28.58 8.96 4.45
CA GLY A 195 29.70 8.95 3.49
C GLY A 195 30.49 10.26 3.42
N GLU A 196 30.32 11.18 4.38
CA GLU A 196 31.20 12.35 4.52
C GLU A 196 32.45 11.99 5.35
N TRP A 197 33.49 11.49 4.68
CA TRP A 197 34.75 11.10 5.33
C TRP A 197 35.95 12.02 5.04
N ASN A 198 35.79 13.02 4.17
CA ASN A 198 36.81 14.03 3.85
C ASN A 198 36.18 15.38 3.45
N GLU A 199 37.00 16.42 3.32
CA GLU A 199 36.55 17.77 2.94
C GLU A 199 35.90 17.80 1.54
N GLU A 200 36.43 17.03 0.58
CA GLU A 200 35.86 16.93 -0.77
C GLU A 200 34.39 16.45 -0.75
N MET A 201 34.08 15.45 0.08
CA MET A 201 32.71 14.99 0.24
C MET A 201 31.86 16.06 0.91
N ILE A 202 32.38 16.78 1.91
CA ILE A 202 31.63 17.88 2.54
C ILE A 202 31.32 18.99 1.51
N GLU A 203 32.27 19.36 0.66
CA GLU A 203 32.08 20.35 -0.40
C GLU A 203 31.06 19.89 -1.45
N ALA A 204 31.00 18.59 -1.74
CA ALA A 204 30.04 18.00 -2.67
C ALA A 204 28.63 17.77 -2.07
N ARG A 205 28.35 18.24 -0.85
CA ARG A 205 27.05 18.03 -0.17
C ARG A 205 25.86 18.49 -1.01
N ALA A 206 25.97 19.64 -1.67
CA ALA A 206 24.88 20.17 -2.51
C ALA A 206 24.43 19.19 -3.60
N PHE A 207 25.37 18.44 -4.19
CA PHE A 207 25.08 17.43 -5.22
C PHE A 207 24.63 16.09 -4.65
N ARG A 208 24.77 15.86 -3.33
CA ARG A 208 24.36 14.61 -2.68
C ARG A 208 23.10 14.73 -1.83
N HIS A 209 22.69 15.95 -1.47
CA HIS A 209 21.53 16.16 -0.62
C HIS A 209 20.24 15.90 -1.40
N ASP A 210 19.51 14.84 -1.06
CA ASP A 210 18.38 14.35 -1.86
C ASP A 210 17.31 15.41 -2.05
N TRP A 211 16.81 15.97 -0.94
CA TRP A 211 15.71 16.92 -0.98
C TRP A 211 16.08 18.27 -1.61
N HIS A 212 17.36 18.64 -1.62
CA HIS A 212 17.86 19.77 -2.41
C HIS A 212 17.68 19.47 -3.90
N ASN A 213 18.20 18.33 -4.36
CA ASN A 213 18.18 17.92 -5.77
C ASN A 213 16.78 17.52 -6.27
N LEU A 214 15.84 17.22 -5.36
CA LEU A 214 14.43 17.03 -5.69
C LEU A 214 13.69 18.36 -5.89
N LEU A 215 13.95 19.36 -5.04
CA LEU A 215 13.19 20.62 -4.99
C LEU A 215 13.78 21.72 -5.87
N GLU A 216 15.11 21.75 -6.05
CA GLU A 216 15.79 22.77 -6.86
C GLU A 216 15.31 22.79 -8.32
N PRO A 217 15.26 21.66 -9.06
CA PRO A 217 14.82 21.66 -10.46
C PRO A 217 13.35 22.09 -10.62
N LEU A 218 12.55 21.96 -9.56
CA LEU A 218 11.14 22.36 -9.52
C LEU A 218 10.96 23.84 -9.13
N GLY A 219 12.02 24.54 -8.73
CA GLY A 219 11.94 25.88 -8.16
C GLY A 219 11.22 25.91 -6.80
N MET A 220 11.19 24.77 -6.09
CA MET A 220 10.39 24.57 -4.88
C MET A 220 11.23 24.53 -3.59
N LEU A 221 12.50 24.92 -3.62
CA LEU A 221 13.37 24.92 -2.42
C LEU A 221 12.76 25.66 -1.22
N SER A 222 12.01 26.75 -1.45
CA SER A 222 11.33 27.51 -0.39
C SER A 222 10.19 26.75 0.33
N TRP A 223 9.81 25.59 -0.19
CA TRP A 223 8.78 24.72 0.40
C TRP A 223 9.32 23.70 1.39
N ASP A 224 10.63 23.54 1.51
CA ASP A 224 11.31 22.59 2.41
C ASP A 224 10.68 22.53 3.82
N HIS A 225 10.54 23.65 4.52
CA HIS A 225 9.97 23.70 5.86
C HIS A 225 8.48 23.33 5.90
N ARG A 226 7.73 23.63 4.83
CA ARG A 226 6.31 23.26 4.72
C ARG A 226 6.16 21.76 4.49
N LEU A 227 7.00 21.19 3.63
CA LEU A 227 7.03 19.76 3.35
C LEU A 227 7.54 18.97 4.56
N ALA A 228 8.54 19.47 5.28
CA ALA A 228 9.03 18.91 6.53
C ALA A 228 7.93 18.86 7.60
N ALA A 229 7.25 20.00 7.82
CA ALA A 229 6.13 20.05 8.75
C ALA A 229 4.99 19.11 8.31
N LEU A 230 4.68 19.05 7.01
CA LEU A 230 3.69 18.13 6.48
C LEU A 230 4.06 16.66 6.75
N ALA A 231 5.31 16.27 6.48
CA ALA A 231 5.81 14.93 6.73
C ALA A 231 5.74 14.58 8.23
N HIS A 232 6.18 15.48 9.10
CA HIS A 232 6.10 15.30 10.56
C HIS A 232 4.66 15.06 11.03
N TRP A 233 3.73 15.94 10.64
CA TRP A 233 2.35 15.85 11.10
C TRP A 233 1.56 14.71 10.46
N LEU A 234 1.86 14.35 9.20
CA LEU A 234 1.30 13.15 8.57
C LEU A 234 1.83 11.88 9.27
N GLY A 235 3.11 11.86 9.63
CA GLY A 235 3.71 10.79 10.40
C GLY A 235 3.06 10.63 11.78
N ALA A 236 2.84 11.75 12.48
CA ALA A 236 2.11 11.77 13.73
C ALA A 236 0.67 11.23 13.57
N ALA A 237 -0.03 11.62 12.51
CA ALA A 237 -1.36 11.10 12.22
C ALA A 237 -1.38 9.57 11.99
N PHE A 238 -0.39 9.02 11.27
CA PHE A 238 -0.26 7.57 11.11
C PHE A 238 0.05 6.83 12.41
N ILE A 239 0.89 7.39 13.27
CA ILE A 239 1.15 6.83 14.61
C ILE A 239 -0.15 6.79 15.43
N LEU A 240 -0.93 7.88 15.42
CA LEU A 240 -2.21 7.95 16.13
C LEU A 240 -3.22 6.92 15.58
N LEU A 241 -3.33 6.79 14.26
CA LEU A 241 -4.20 5.79 13.63
C LEU A 241 -3.77 4.36 13.96
N ALA A 242 -2.46 4.10 13.99
CA ALA A 242 -1.92 2.81 14.41
C ALA A 242 -2.26 2.48 15.87
N TRP A 243 -2.19 3.46 16.78
CA TRP A 243 -2.63 3.26 18.17
C TRP A 243 -4.11 2.93 18.29
N LEU A 244 -4.97 3.64 17.56
CA LEU A 244 -6.40 3.35 17.52
C LEU A 244 -6.68 1.93 17.01
N TRP A 245 -5.96 1.51 15.97
CA TRP A 245 -6.11 0.18 15.39
C TRP A 245 -5.60 -0.92 16.33
N MET A 246 -4.44 -0.73 16.97
CA MET A 246 -3.92 -1.64 17.99
C MET A 246 -4.87 -1.73 19.20
N ALA A 247 -5.39 -0.60 19.69
CA ALA A 247 -6.34 -0.57 20.80
C ALA A 247 -7.63 -1.32 20.47
N TRP A 248 -8.16 -1.15 19.26
CA TRP A 248 -9.30 -1.91 18.77
C TRP A 248 -9.01 -3.42 18.75
N TRP A 249 -7.86 -3.85 18.23
CA TRP A 249 -7.46 -5.26 18.22
C TRP A 249 -7.37 -5.83 19.63
N LEU A 250 -6.65 -5.16 20.53
CA LEU A 250 -6.48 -5.58 21.92
C LEU A 250 -7.81 -5.72 22.65
N TRP A 251 -8.77 -4.84 22.36
CA TRP A 251 -10.14 -4.94 22.89
C TRP A 251 -10.82 -6.23 22.41
N GLN A 252 -10.75 -6.55 21.11
CA GLN A 252 -11.33 -7.79 20.57
C GLN A 252 -10.66 -9.04 21.18
N SER A 253 -9.32 -9.05 21.26
CA SER A 253 -8.55 -10.13 21.87
C SER A 253 -8.92 -10.33 23.33
N TRP A 254 -9.07 -9.24 24.11
CA TRP A 254 -9.49 -9.31 25.51
C TRP A 254 -10.90 -9.89 25.69
N GLN A 255 -11.86 -9.47 24.86
CA GLN A 255 -13.22 -10.02 24.89
C GLN A 255 -13.21 -11.53 24.65
N LEU A 256 -12.42 -12.00 23.68
CA LEU A 256 -12.31 -13.42 23.35
C LEU A 256 -11.71 -14.24 24.50
N VAL A 257 -10.59 -13.78 25.08
CA VAL A 257 -9.95 -14.46 26.23
C VAL A 257 -10.93 -14.55 27.40
N ARG A 258 -11.64 -13.45 27.71
CA ARG A 258 -12.62 -13.41 28.80
C ARG A 258 -13.77 -14.39 28.59
N GLN A 259 -14.28 -14.52 27.37
CA GLN A 259 -15.35 -15.47 27.05
C GLN A 259 -14.88 -16.92 27.20
N GLN A 260 -13.66 -17.22 26.76
CA GLN A 260 -13.07 -18.57 26.90
C GLN A 260 -12.85 -18.96 28.36
N SER A 261 -12.35 -18.04 29.20
CA SER A 261 -12.18 -18.28 30.65
C SER A 261 -13.49 -18.45 31.41
N ALA A 262 -14.60 -17.90 30.90
CA ALA A 262 -15.93 -18.08 31.51
C ALA A 262 -16.58 -19.44 31.16
N GLN A 263 -16.06 -20.13 30.15
CA GLN A 263 -16.58 -21.43 29.69
C GLN A 263 -15.76 -22.63 30.20
N SER A 264 -14.59 -22.39 30.79
CA SER A 264 -13.71 -23.38 31.44
C SER A 264 -13.98 -23.51 32.93
#